data_AF-A0A7K1LPF1-F1
#
_entry.id   AF-A0A7K1LPF1-F1
#
_cell.length_a   1.000
_cell.length_b   1.000
_cell.length_c   1.000
_cell.angle_alpha   90.00
_cell.angle_beta   90.00
_cell.angle_gamma   90.00
#
_symmetry.space_group_name_H-M   'P 1'
#
loop_
_entity.id
_entity.type
_entity.pdbx_description
1 polymer ?
#
loop_
_entity_poly.entity_id
_entity_poly.type
_entity_poly.pdbx_seq_one_letter_code
_entity_poly.pdbx_strand_id
1 'polypeptide(L)'
;MKNLFRAIYIALPILFLSCSDDDSMQPVGPDNMGETESFDLTSVSDPSISGTATFMQNEDNSTTVEISLEGTTSGMHPAHIHFNTAAEGGDIALSFNPIDGATGMSTTTFSALDDGTPITYEEAVNFDGYINVHLSADDLGTLVAQGDIGENDLTGDMKSYELATKDVEGIMGTVLFQERENGEALATIMLENTPDDGMHPAHIHMNTAAEGGDIAFTFTPVNGNTGMSMTNVASLDDGTMFGYAEVLDYDGYVNVHLSAEALGTLVAQGDIGQNELTGESKTYDLESKDVEGIMGTAVFEERVNGEALATLMLEGTPDGGMHPAHIHMNTAAEGGDIAFTFNPVNGTTGMSMTNVAMLDDDTMFGYADVLDYDGYINVHLSAEDLGTLVAQGDIGQNELTGEAVTYDLNTVDVPGIMGTAMFKQRVNGETLVVLSLENTVPGAMHPAHIHMGSVVNAPGDIAISLNSVNGSTGMSMTNVTAFDAAEGEDGEMVDYGTLIEYDGYINVHLSAEELGVLVAQGDIGMNAS
;
A
#
# COMPACT_ATOMS: atom_id res chain seq x y z
N MET A 1 -13.27 51.41 -11.12
CA MET A 1 -14.48 50.55 -11.14
C MET A 1 -14.34 49.59 -9.96
N LYS A 2 -15.21 49.72 -8.96
CA LYS A 2 -15.20 48.93 -7.71
C LYS A 2 -16.34 47.92 -7.82
N ASN A 3 -16.06 46.62 -7.74
CA ASN A 3 -17.09 45.60 -7.59
C ASN A 3 -17.10 45.08 -6.16
N LEU A 4 -18.25 45.25 -5.53
CA LEU A 4 -18.57 45.02 -4.14
C LEU A 4 -19.49 43.80 -4.09
N PHE A 5 -19.03 42.65 -3.59
CA PHE A 5 -19.90 41.52 -3.28
C PHE A 5 -20.44 41.68 -1.85
N ARG A 6 -21.76 41.79 -1.73
CA ARG A 6 -22.49 41.87 -0.45
C ARG A 6 -23.03 40.49 -0.09
N ALA A 7 -22.63 40.00 1.09
CA ALA A 7 -23.30 38.91 1.80
C ALA A 7 -24.65 39.39 2.36
N ILE A 8 -25.69 38.57 2.24
CA ILE A 8 -27.02 38.81 2.80
C ILE A 8 -27.26 37.72 3.85
N TYR A 9 -27.29 38.13 5.12
CA TYR A 9 -27.81 37.34 6.24
C TYR A 9 -29.32 37.56 6.34
N ILE A 10 -30.10 36.49 6.29
CA ILE A 10 -31.54 36.50 6.59
C ILE A 10 -31.75 35.82 7.95
N ALA A 11 -32.14 36.60 8.94
CA ALA A 11 -32.58 36.15 10.26
C ALA A 11 -34.10 35.93 10.24
N LEU A 12 -34.55 34.76 10.69
CA LEU A 12 -35.96 34.36 10.77
C LEU A 12 -36.48 34.53 12.21
N PRO A 13 -37.61 35.23 12.46
CA PRO A 13 -38.12 35.44 13.81
C PRO A 13 -39.13 34.35 14.22
N ILE A 14 -38.97 33.87 15.45
CA ILE A 14 -39.90 32.97 16.16
C ILE A 14 -41.11 33.78 16.64
N LEU A 15 -42.32 33.33 16.27
CA LEU A 15 -43.60 33.84 16.80
C LEU A 15 -44.30 32.72 17.55
N PHE A 16 -44.47 32.90 18.86
CA PHE A 16 -45.35 32.08 19.71
C PHE A 16 -46.80 32.57 19.57
N LEU A 17 -47.71 31.67 19.19
CA LEU A 17 -49.15 31.85 19.32
C LEU A 17 -49.75 30.76 20.22
N SER A 18 -50.54 31.23 21.17
CA SER A 18 -51.36 30.52 22.16
C SER A 18 -52.82 30.47 21.69
N CYS A 19 -53.61 29.57 22.33
CA CYS A 19 -55.07 29.31 22.25
C CYS A 19 -55.42 28.05 21.44
N SER A 20 -56.35 27.18 21.84
CA SER A 20 -57.25 27.09 22.99
C SER A 20 -57.92 25.71 22.94
N ASP A 21 -58.31 25.15 24.10
CA ASP A 21 -59.14 23.94 24.20
C ASP A 21 -60.43 24.07 23.36
N ASP A 22 -60.67 23.09 22.49
CA ASP A 22 -62.03 22.67 22.12
C ASP A 22 -62.02 21.19 21.69
N ASP A 23 -62.87 20.41 22.36
CA ASP A 23 -63.09 18.98 22.14
C ASP A 23 -63.69 18.73 20.75
N SER A 24 -62.96 17.99 19.89
CA SER A 24 -63.59 17.29 18.78
C SER A 24 -62.87 15.96 18.51
N MET A 25 -63.58 14.87 18.77
CA MET A 25 -63.26 13.46 18.49
C MET A 25 -62.26 13.27 17.34
N GLN A 26 -61.01 12.92 17.68
CA GLN A 26 -60.11 12.23 16.77
C GLN A 26 -60.31 10.72 16.88
N PRO A 27 -60.20 9.98 15.76
CA PRO A 27 -60.42 8.55 15.73
C PRO A 27 -59.34 7.84 16.55
N VAL A 28 -59.76 6.85 17.32
CA VAL A 28 -58.89 5.81 17.93
C VAL A 28 -58.00 5.19 16.84
N GLY A 29 -56.76 5.67 16.73
CA GLY A 29 -55.62 4.88 16.26
C GLY A 29 -55.05 4.09 17.44
N PRO A 30 -54.27 3.03 17.21
CA PRO A 30 -53.63 2.31 18.31
C PRO A 30 -52.77 3.29 19.13
N ASP A 31 -53.08 3.37 20.42
CA ASP A 31 -52.35 4.14 21.42
C ASP A 31 -50.89 3.65 21.53
N ASN A 32 -49.96 4.59 21.68
CA ASN A 32 -48.56 4.43 22.13
C ASN A 32 -47.83 3.15 21.69
N MET A 33 -47.17 3.19 20.52
CA MET A 33 -46.05 2.26 20.27
C MET A 33 -44.89 2.71 21.16
N GLY A 34 -44.33 1.81 21.97
CA GLY A 34 -43.11 2.08 22.75
C GLY A 34 -41.88 2.28 21.86
N GLU A 35 -40.69 2.06 22.40
CA GLU A 35 -39.44 2.07 21.62
C GLU A 35 -39.49 1.01 20.49
N THR A 36 -38.84 1.32 19.37
CA THR A 36 -38.77 0.43 18.20
C THR A 36 -37.34 0.33 17.69
N GLU A 37 -36.92 -0.88 17.30
CA GLU A 37 -35.62 -1.16 16.69
C GLU A 37 -35.82 -2.03 15.44
N SER A 38 -35.06 -1.82 14.38
CA SER A 38 -35.25 -2.51 13.10
C SER A 38 -33.94 -3.10 12.61
N PHE A 39 -33.96 -4.39 12.25
CA PHE A 39 -32.82 -5.11 11.71
C PHE A 39 -33.08 -5.51 10.26
N ASP A 40 -32.05 -5.39 9.42
CA ASP A 40 -32.13 -5.75 8.01
C ASP A 40 -32.04 -7.26 7.82
N LEU A 41 -32.86 -7.79 6.90
CA LEU A 41 -32.82 -9.19 6.47
C LEU A 41 -32.41 -9.24 5.00
N THR A 42 -31.20 -9.75 4.76
CA THR A 42 -30.60 -9.84 3.44
C THR A 42 -30.89 -11.17 2.75
N SER A 43 -30.85 -11.18 1.42
CA SER A 43 -31.12 -12.36 0.61
C SER A 43 -30.07 -13.46 0.80
N VAL A 44 -30.52 -14.72 0.87
CA VAL A 44 -29.61 -15.89 0.91
C VAL A 44 -29.70 -16.70 -0.39
N SER A 45 -30.76 -17.51 -0.57
CA SER A 45 -30.89 -18.36 -1.77
C SER A 45 -31.49 -17.66 -2.99
N ASP A 46 -32.23 -16.58 -2.78
CA ASP A 46 -32.93 -15.84 -3.83
C ASP A 46 -32.61 -14.34 -3.70
N PRO A 47 -31.86 -13.75 -4.65
CA PRO A 47 -31.43 -12.35 -4.58
C PRO A 47 -32.59 -11.34 -4.66
N SER A 48 -33.82 -11.79 -4.94
CA SER A 48 -35.00 -10.94 -4.94
C SER A 48 -35.68 -10.80 -3.57
N ILE A 49 -35.31 -11.64 -2.60
CA ILE A 49 -35.95 -11.66 -1.27
C ILE A 49 -35.08 -10.89 -0.27
N SER A 50 -35.61 -9.80 0.28
CA SER A 50 -34.97 -9.02 1.34
C SER A 50 -36.03 -8.28 2.14
N GLY A 51 -35.70 -7.74 3.31
CA GLY A 51 -36.65 -7.01 4.11
C GLY A 51 -36.13 -6.60 5.48
N THR A 52 -37.04 -6.44 6.43
CA THR A 52 -36.72 -5.97 7.78
C THR A 52 -37.49 -6.73 8.85
N ALA A 53 -36.89 -6.84 10.04
CA ALA A 53 -37.55 -7.27 11.27
C ALA A 53 -37.60 -6.09 12.25
N THR A 54 -38.81 -5.60 12.56
CA THR A 54 -39.01 -4.45 13.44
C THR A 54 -39.54 -4.91 14.80
N PHE A 55 -38.72 -4.71 15.84
CA PHE A 55 -39.01 -5.00 17.24
C PHE A 55 -39.68 -3.77 17.87
N MET A 56 -40.81 -3.98 18.56
CA MET A 56 -41.60 -2.91 19.17
C MET A 56 -41.90 -3.26 20.63
N GLN A 57 -41.62 -2.33 21.54
CA GLN A 57 -41.94 -2.47 22.95
C GLN A 57 -43.43 -2.22 23.20
N ASN A 58 -44.09 -3.14 23.90
CA ASN A 58 -45.47 -2.99 24.37
C ASN A 58 -45.53 -2.43 25.80
N GLU A 59 -46.70 -1.89 26.19
CA GLU A 59 -46.93 -1.34 27.54
C GLU A 59 -46.73 -2.36 28.69
N ASP A 60 -46.83 -3.66 28.41
CA ASP A 60 -46.62 -4.74 29.37
C ASP A 60 -45.18 -5.31 29.38
N ASN A 61 -44.24 -4.61 28.73
CA ASN A 61 -42.85 -5.00 28.48
C ASN A 61 -42.67 -6.25 27.59
N SER A 62 -43.73 -6.78 26.99
CA SER A 62 -43.58 -7.76 25.91
C SER A 62 -43.05 -7.07 24.64
N THR A 63 -42.47 -7.86 23.75
CA THR A 63 -41.97 -7.40 22.45
C THR A 63 -42.86 -7.93 21.34
N THR A 64 -43.28 -7.05 20.43
CA THR A 64 -43.90 -7.44 19.17
C THR A 64 -42.89 -7.26 18.04
N VAL A 65 -42.63 -8.33 17.28
CA VAL A 65 -41.78 -8.28 16.08
C VAL A 65 -42.67 -8.37 14.85
N GLU A 66 -42.54 -7.40 13.96
CA GLU A 66 -43.10 -7.43 12.60
C GLU A 66 -41.98 -7.72 11.60
N ILE A 67 -42.12 -8.79 10.81
CA ILE A 67 -41.19 -9.08 9.70
C ILE A 67 -41.91 -8.71 8.41
N SER A 68 -41.25 -7.91 7.59
CA SER A 68 -41.71 -7.48 6.27
C SER A 68 -40.66 -7.82 5.22
N LEU A 69 -40.95 -8.82 4.36
CA LEU A 69 -40.11 -9.22 3.24
C LEU A 69 -40.73 -8.80 1.91
N GLU A 70 -39.88 -8.37 0.99
CA GLU A 70 -40.20 -8.20 -0.42
C GLU A 70 -39.76 -9.43 -1.22
N GLY A 71 -40.32 -9.61 -2.42
CA GLY A 71 -39.92 -10.67 -3.35
C GLY A 71 -40.37 -12.10 -3.01
N THR A 72 -41.09 -12.29 -1.90
CA THR A 72 -41.59 -13.61 -1.50
C THR A 72 -42.60 -14.18 -2.50
N THR A 73 -42.70 -15.52 -2.52
CA THR A 73 -43.73 -16.23 -3.31
C THR A 73 -44.81 -16.78 -2.39
N SER A 74 -45.99 -17.12 -2.94
CA SER A 74 -47.10 -17.64 -2.13
C SER A 74 -46.68 -18.88 -1.33
N GLY A 75 -46.93 -18.88 -0.02
CA GLY A 75 -46.50 -19.93 0.89
C GLY A 75 -46.39 -19.41 2.31
N MET A 76 -46.05 -20.28 3.26
CA MET A 76 -45.69 -19.87 4.62
C MET A 76 -44.20 -20.14 4.82
N HIS A 77 -43.46 -19.11 5.24
CA HIS A 77 -42.02 -19.17 5.47
C HIS A 77 -41.74 -19.15 6.97
N PRO A 78 -41.31 -20.26 7.59
CA PRO A 78 -40.91 -20.27 9.00
C PRO A 78 -39.73 -19.31 9.24
N ALA A 79 -39.71 -18.67 10.40
CA ALA A 79 -38.60 -17.82 10.80
C ALA A 79 -38.32 -17.95 12.30
N HIS A 80 -37.05 -17.78 12.68
CA HIS A 80 -36.58 -17.98 14.05
C HIS A 80 -35.46 -16.98 14.39
N ILE A 81 -35.35 -16.63 15.67
CA ILE A 81 -34.11 -16.09 16.25
C ILE A 81 -33.24 -17.28 16.67
N HIS A 82 -31.97 -17.26 16.31
CA HIS A 82 -30.93 -18.19 16.73
C HIS A 82 -29.91 -17.47 17.64
N PHE A 83 -29.16 -18.22 18.43
CA PHE A 83 -28.02 -17.71 19.21
C PHE A 83 -26.77 -17.47 18.34
N ASN A 84 -25.84 -16.64 18.83
CA ASN A 84 -24.57 -16.24 18.19
C ASN A 84 -24.77 -15.42 16.89
N THR A 85 -23.72 -15.26 16.09
CA THR A 85 -23.81 -14.66 14.76
C THR A 85 -24.33 -15.64 13.71
N ALA A 86 -24.86 -15.11 12.60
CA ALA A 86 -25.23 -15.88 11.42
C ALA A 86 -24.06 -16.68 10.81
N ALA A 87 -22.84 -16.16 10.93
CA ALA A 87 -21.62 -16.81 10.42
C ALA A 87 -21.20 -18.03 11.25
N GLU A 88 -21.44 -18.02 12.56
CA GLU A 88 -21.15 -19.14 13.47
C GLU A 88 -22.30 -20.15 13.55
N GLY A 89 -23.52 -19.64 13.39
CA GLY A 89 -24.75 -20.37 13.58
C GLY A 89 -25.07 -20.64 15.05
N GLY A 90 -26.25 -21.20 15.31
CA GLY A 90 -26.66 -21.53 16.67
C GLY A 90 -28.00 -22.26 16.74
N ASP A 91 -28.32 -22.73 17.95
CA ASP A 91 -29.63 -23.30 18.24
C ASP A 91 -30.74 -22.23 18.16
N ILE A 92 -31.98 -22.66 17.94
CA ILE A 92 -33.15 -21.76 17.93
C ILE A 92 -33.42 -21.27 19.36
N ALA A 93 -33.45 -19.95 19.53
CA ALA A 93 -33.83 -19.28 20.78
C ALA A 93 -35.33 -18.96 20.83
N LEU A 94 -35.90 -18.49 19.72
CA LEU A 94 -37.29 -18.06 19.62
C LEU A 94 -37.88 -18.39 18.24
N SER A 95 -39.08 -18.95 18.21
CA SER A 95 -39.82 -19.20 16.97
C SER A 95 -40.84 -18.10 16.67
N PHE A 96 -40.79 -17.55 15.46
CA PHE A 96 -41.79 -16.59 14.99
C PHE A 96 -43.02 -17.30 14.37
N ASN A 97 -44.13 -16.56 14.28
CA ASN A 97 -45.20 -16.90 13.36
C ASN A 97 -44.65 -16.91 11.92
N PRO A 98 -44.96 -17.91 11.09
CA PRO A 98 -44.47 -17.96 9.72
C PRO A 98 -44.91 -16.74 8.90
N ILE A 99 -44.02 -16.23 8.04
CA ILE A 99 -44.29 -15.15 7.10
C ILE A 99 -45.24 -15.65 6.01
N ASP A 100 -46.34 -14.94 5.78
CA ASP A 100 -47.24 -15.19 4.66
C ASP A 100 -46.62 -14.60 3.39
N GLY A 101 -46.03 -15.46 2.56
CA GLY A 101 -45.32 -15.07 1.35
C GLY A 101 -46.20 -14.44 0.26
N ALA A 102 -47.54 -14.47 0.38
CA ALA A 102 -48.41 -13.66 -0.48
C ALA A 102 -48.42 -12.18 -0.10
N THR A 103 -48.13 -11.87 1.17
CA THR A 103 -48.08 -10.50 1.69
C THR A 103 -46.68 -10.03 2.06
N GLY A 104 -45.75 -10.96 2.31
CA GLY A 104 -44.42 -10.68 2.85
C GLY A 104 -44.41 -10.46 4.37
N MET A 105 -45.54 -10.57 5.06
CA MET A 105 -45.68 -10.11 6.45
C MET A 105 -45.80 -11.25 7.47
N SER A 106 -45.21 -11.07 8.65
CA SER A 106 -45.59 -11.77 9.88
C SER A 106 -45.58 -10.84 11.09
N THR A 107 -46.29 -11.23 12.14
CA THR A 107 -46.25 -10.54 13.44
C THR A 107 -46.20 -11.59 14.55
N THR A 108 -45.27 -11.44 15.48
CA THR A 108 -45.12 -12.31 16.66
C THR A 108 -45.02 -11.46 17.91
N THR A 109 -45.65 -11.87 19.02
CA THR A 109 -45.52 -11.17 20.32
C THR A 109 -45.07 -12.16 21.38
N PHE A 110 -44.04 -11.80 22.14
CA PHE A 110 -43.42 -12.68 23.13
C PHE A 110 -42.92 -11.90 24.35
N SER A 111 -42.72 -12.62 25.45
CA SER A 111 -42.09 -12.14 26.70
C SER A 111 -41.15 -13.17 27.32
N ALA A 112 -40.91 -14.28 26.60
CA ALA A 112 -40.00 -15.36 26.95
C ALA A 112 -39.53 -16.06 25.66
N LEU A 113 -38.35 -16.67 25.73
CA LEU A 113 -37.82 -17.59 24.72
C LEU A 113 -38.60 -18.90 24.66
N ASP A 114 -38.32 -19.74 23.67
CA ASP A 114 -39.02 -21.02 23.47
C ASP A 114 -38.83 -22.00 24.65
N ASP A 115 -37.75 -21.86 25.42
CA ASP A 115 -37.47 -22.66 26.62
C ASP A 115 -38.17 -22.14 27.89
N GLY A 116 -38.88 -21.01 27.77
CA GLY A 116 -39.58 -20.33 28.87
C GLY A 116 -38.74 -19.33 29.66
N THR A 117 -37.48 -19.09 29.28
CA THR A 117 -36.64 -18.03 29.85
C THR A 117 -37.26 -16.66 29.57
N PRO A 118 -37.62 -15.86 30.59
CA PRO A 118 -38.16 -14.51 30.37
C PRO A 118 -37.16 -13.61 29.64
N ILE A 119 -37.65 -12.76 28.75
CA ILE A 119 -36.83 -11.79 28.02
C ILE A 119 -37.61 -10.47 27.92
N THR A 120 -36.92 -9.37 28.21
CA THR A 120 -37.44 -8.01 28.07
C THR A 120 -37.21 -7.45 26.66
N TYR A 121 -37.84 -6.33 26.32
CA TYR A 121 -37.54 -5.62 25.08
C TYR A 121 -36.06 -5.24 24.96
N GLU A 122 -35.47 -4.68 26.02
CA GLU A 122 -34.06 -4.27 26.06
C GLU A 122 -33.11 -5.46 25.82
N GLU A 123 -33.39 -6.61 26.42
CA GLU A 123 -32.62 -7.83 26.17
C GLU A 123 -32.84 -8.41 24.77
N ALA A 124 -34.04 -8.23 24.18
CA ALA A 124 -34.35 -8.74 22.85
C ALA A 124 -33.68 -7.92 21.73
N VAL A 125 -33.58 -6.61 21.88
CA VAL A 125 -32.91 -5.74 20.89
C VAL A 125 -31.40 -5.69 21.06
N ASN A 126 -30.85 -6.19 22.18
CA ASN A 126 -29.40 -6.39 22.38
C ASN A 126 -29.05 -7.89 22.41
N PHE A 127 -29.87 -8.74 21.80
CA PHE A 127 -29.67 -10.17 21.87
C PHE A 127 -28.47 -10.57 21.02
N ASP A 128 -27.58 -11.41 21.57
CA ASP A 128 -26.55 -12.12 20.79
C ASP A 128 -27.20 -13.20 19.93
N GLY A 129 -27.68 -12.78 18.75
CA GLY A 129 -28.38 -13.66 17.84
C GLY A 129 -28.47 -13.17 16.40
N TYR A 130 -29.16 -13.97 15.61
CA TYR A 130 -29.49 -13.69 14.22
C TYR A 130 -30.84 -14.28 13.84
N ILE A 131 -31.48 -13.72 12.81
CA ILE A 131 -32.75 -14.18 12.27
C ILE A 131 -32.51 -15.00 11.01
N ASN A 132 -33.15 -16.17 10.95
CA ASN A 132 -33.27 -16.97 9.74
C ASN A 132 -34.71 -16.97 9.23
N VAL A 133 -34.88 -16.90 7.91
CA VAL A 133 -36.15 -17.16 7.23
C VAL A 133 -35.98 -18.32 6.26
N HIS A 134 -36.78 -19.37 6.43
CA HIS A 134 -36.71 -20.61 5.65
C HIS A 134 -37.66 -20.59 4.45
N LEU A 135 -37.33 -21.35 3.41
CA LEU A 135 -38.16 -21.46 2.21
C LEU A 135 -39.54 -22.01 2.52
N SER A 136 -39.66 -23.08 3.31
CA SER A 136 -40.96 -23.60 3.76
C SER A 136 -40.81 -24.56 4.94
N ALA A 137 -41.92 -24.94 5.58
CA ALA A 137 -41.92 -25.96 6.63
C ALA A 137 -41.46 -27.36 6.14
N ASP A 138 -41.60 -27.65 4.84
CA ASP A 138 -41.14 -28.90 4.22
C ASP A 138 -39.67 -28.81 3.75
N ASP A 139 -39.10 -27.60 3.71
CA ASP A 139 -37.71 -27.32 3.31
C ASP A 139 -37.11 -26.23 4.22
N LEU A 140 -36.73 -26.64 5.43
CA LEU A 140 -36.02 -25.80 6.40
C LEU A 140 -34.52 -25.66 6.07
N GLY A 141 -33.98 -26.46 5.14
CA GLY A 141 -32.56 -26.37 4.78
C GLY A 141 -32.25 -25.17 3.89
N THR A 142 -33.22 -24.75 3.09
CA THR A 142 -33.08 -23.59 2.21
C THR A 142 -33.48 -22.31 2.95
N LEU A 143 -32.53 -21.37 3.12
CA LEU A 143 -32.79 -20.04 3.67
C LEU A 143 -33.08 -19.05 2.55
N VAL A 144 -34.12 -18.25 2.72
CA VAL A 144 -34.50 -17.19 1.76
C VAL A 144 -34.00 -15.81 2.19
N ALA A 145 -33.96 -15.55 3.50
CA ALA A 145 -33.40 -14.32 4.07
C ALA A 145 -32.73 -14.60 5.43
N GLN A 146 -31.73 -13.79 5.77
CA GLN A 146 -30.98 -13.86 7.02
C GLN A 146 -30.45 -12.48 7.43
N GLY A 147 -30.35 -12.22 8.73
CA GLY A 147 -29.73 -11.00 9.25
C GLY A 147 -29.29 -11.17 10.69
N ASP A 148 -28.12 -10.64 11.04
CA ASP A 148 -27.68 -10.51 12.43
C ASP A 148 -28.55 -9.47 13.15
N ILE A 149 -28.73 -9.62 14.46
CA ILE A 149 -29.52 -8.69 15.29
C ILE A 149 -28.76 -8.33 16.58
N GLY A 150 -29.19 -7.26 17.21
CA GLY A 150 -28.69 -6.82 18.52
C GLY A 150 -27.19 -6.64 18.56
N GLU A 151 -26.51 -7.34 19.48
CA GLU A 151 -25.04 -7.23 19.64
C GLU A 151 -24.28 -7.60 18.36
N ASN A 152 -24.90 -8.39 17.48
CA ASN A 152 -24.31 -8.81 16.21
C ASN A 152 -24.66 -7.90 15.04
N ASP A 153 -25.55 -6.92 15.20
CA ASP A 153 -25.87 -6.00 14.11
C ASP A 153 -24.63 -5.23 13.65
N LEU A 154 -24.61 -4.82 12.40
CA LEU A 154 -23.46 -4.15 11.80
C LEU A 154 -23.59 -2.64 11.99
N THR A 155 -22.52 -2.00 12.50
CA THR A 155 -22.51 -0.55 12.72
C THR A 155 -22.51 0.24 11.40
N GLY A 156 -22.13 -0.42 10.30
CA GLY A 156 -21.90 0.15 8.98
C GLY A 156 -20.44 0.54 8.72
N ASP A 157 -19.58 0.52 9.75
CA ASP A 157 -18.15 0.71 9.58
C ASP A 157 -17.51 -0.55 8.95
N MET A 158 -16.67 -0.32 7.93
CA MET A 158 -16.13 -1.40 7.11
C MET A 158 -14.76 -1.04 6.55
N LYS A 159 -13.89 -2.05 6.41
CA LYS A 159 -12.55 -1.92 5.84
C LYS A 159 -12.25 -3.10 4.94
N SER A 160 -11.85 -2.81 3.70
CA SER A 160 -11.49 -3.82 2.70
C SER A 160 -10.00 -3.79 2.42
N TYR A 161 -9.39 -4.96 2.28
CA TYR A 161 -8.01 -5.14 1.84
C TYR A 161 -7.97 -6.03 0.60
N GLU A 162 -7.13 -5.66 -0.36
CA GLU A 162 -6.92 -6.41 -1.60
C GLU A 162 -6.07 -7.66 -1.34
N LEU A 163 -6.44 -8.77 -1.97
CA LEU A 163 -5.69 -10.03 -1.97
C LEU A 163 -5.20 -10.30 -3.39
N ALA A 164 -3.92 -10.01 -3.62
CA ALA A 164 -3.29 -10.16 -4.93
C ALA A 164 -2.96 -11.63 -5.23
N THR A 165 -2.87 -11.95 -6.53
CA THR A 165 -2.43 -13.25 -7.03
C THR A 165 -1.04 -13.62 -6.52
N LYS A 166 -0.85 -14.89 -6.14
CA LYS A 166 0.45 -15.43 -5.72
C LYS A 166 0.95 -16.58 -6.62
N ASP A 167 0.86 -17.83 -6.18
CA ASP A 167 1.46 -18.97 -6.89
C ASP A 167 0.57 -19.51 -8.03
N VAL A 168 -0.72 -19.19 -8.00
CA VAL A 168 -1.70 -19.63 -9.00
C VAL A 168 -2.25 -18.42 -9.73
N GLU A 169 -1.79 -18.24 -10.98
CA GLU A 169 -2.13 -17.10 -11.82
C GLU A 169 -3.65 -16.92 -11.99
N GLY A 170 -4.13 -15.69 -11.80
CA GLY A 170 -5.52 -15.30 -12.06
C GLY A 170 -6.48 -15.43 -10.88
N ILE A 171 -6.04 -15.95 -9.72
CA ILE A 171 -6.82 -15.93 -8.48
C ILE A 171 -6.47 -14.69 -7.68
N MET A 172 -7.45 -13.85 -7.38
CA MET A 172 -7.32 -12.61 -6.62
C MET A 172 -8.66 -12.24 -6.01
N GLY A 173 -8.69 -11.27 -5.11
CA GLY A 173 -9.94 -10.83 -4.52
C GLY A 173 -9.75 -9.88 -3.36
N THR A 174 -10.64 -9.93 -2.38
CA THR A 174 -10.62 -9.04 -1.22
C THR A 174 -10.95 -9.79 0.07
N VAL A 175 -10.51 -9.23 1.19
CA VAL A 175 -11.05 -9.51 2.51
C VAL A 175 -11.69 -8.22 3.05
N LEU A 176 -12.97 -8.32 3.42
CA LEU A 176 -13.76 -7.23 3.97
C LEU A 176 -14.04 -7.49 5.45
N PHE A 177 -13.66 -6.56 6.32
CA PHE A 177 -14.04 -6.57 7.72
C PHE A 177 -15.14 -5.54 7.94
N GLN A 178 -16.20 -5.92 8.65
CA GLN A 178 -17.31 -5.05 9.03
C GLN A 178 -17.48 -5.10 10.54
N GLU A 179 -17.61 -3.94 11.17
CA GLU A 179 -17.75 -3.85 12.63
C GLU A 179 -19.16 -4.25 13.07
N ARG A 180 -19.24 -5.01 14.16
CA ARG A 180 -20.46 -5.34 14.88
C ARG A 180 -20.65 -4.41 16.08
N GLU A 181 -21.88 -4.22 16.54
CA GLU A 181 -22.20 -3.37 17.70
C GLU A 181 -21.45 -3.78 18.99
N ASN A 182 -21.10 -5.06 19.15
CA ASN A 182 -20.27 -5.55 20.26
C ASN A 182 -18.75 -5.32 20.11
N GLY A 183 -18.29 -4.75 18.99
CA GLY A 183 -16.88 -4.49 18.66
C GLY A 183 -16.15 -5.64 17.97
N GLU A 184 -16.78 -6.81 17.82
CA GLU A 184 -16.26 -7.89 16.97
C GLU A 184 -16.35 -7.50 15.48
N ALA A 185 -15.70 -8.28 14.61
CA ALA A 185 -15.79 -8.06 13.18
C ALA A 185 -16.37 -9.26 12.43
N LEU A 186 -17.20 -9.00 11.42
CA LEU A 186 -17.51 -9.96 10.37
C LEU A 186 -16.45 -9.85 9.26
N ALA A 187 -15.64 -10.89 9.08
CA ALA A 187 -14.72 -11.01 7.96
C ALA A 187 -15.37 -11.77 6.80
N THR A 188 -15.40 -11.15 5.62
CA THR A 188 -15.88 -11.76 4.37
C THR A 188 -14.75 -11.78 3.35
N ILE A 189 -14.28 -12.98 2.97
CA ILE A 189 -13.32 -13.13 1.87
C ILE A 189 -14.09 -13.43 0.59
N MET A 190 -13.78 -12.71 -0.48
CA MET A 190 -14.33 -12.93 -1.82
C MET A 190 -13.18 -13.05 -2.82
N LEU A 191 -13.03 -14.22 -3.44
CA LEU A 191 -12.04 -14.51 -4.47
C LEU A 191 -12.71 -14.76 -5.82
N GLU A 192 -12.04 -14.32 -6.87
CA GLU A 192 -12.40 -14.63 -8.25
C GLU A 192 -11.58 -15.81 -8.78
N ASN A 193 -12.15 -16.57 -9.71
CA ASN A 193 -11.50 -17.67 -10.43
C ASN A 193 -10.98 -18.81 -9.54
N THR A 194 -11.60 -19.04 -8.37
CA THR A 194 -11.28 -20.19 -7.52
C THR A 194 -11.56 -21.53 -8.23
N PRO A 195 -10.74 -22.57 -8.03
CA PRO A 195 -11.03 -23.91 -8.54
C PRO A 195 -12.33 -24.47 -7.96
N ASP A 196 -13.20 -25.01 -8.83
CA ASP A 196 -14.44 -25.68 -8.44
C ASP A 196 -14.18 -26.86 -7.46
N ASP A 197 -15.11 -27.06 -6.52
CA ASP A 197 -15.18 -28.20 -5.59
C ASP A 197 -14.04 -28.30 -4.55
N GLY A 198 -13.38 -27.17 -4.23
CA GLY A 198 -12.36 -27.06 -3.18
C GLY A 198 -12.81 -26.25 -1.96
N MET A 199 -12.18 -26.50 -0.81
CA MET A 199 -12.16 -25.55 0.32
C MET A 199 -10.74 -25.02 0.46
N HIS A 200 -10.60 -23.70 0.48
CA HIS A 200 -9.31 -23.02 0.52
C HIS A 200 -9.08 -22.45 1.92
N PRO A 201 -8.20 -23.05 2.74
CA PRO A 201 -7.87 -22.50 4.05
C PRO A 201 -7.36 -21.06 3.93
N ALA A 202 -7.71 -20.21 4.87
CA ALA A 202 -7.23 -18.84 4.92
C ALA A 202 -6.86 -18.46 6.36
N HIS A 203 -5.85 -17.60 6.51
CA HIS A 203 -5.34 -17.19 7.82
C HIS A 203 -4.90 -15.72 7.82
N ILE A 204 -4.97 -15.07 8.98
CA ILE A 204 -4.16 -13.89 9.29
C ILE A 204 -2.84 -14.37 9.88
N HIS A 205 -1.73 -13.84 9.37
CA HIS A 205 -0.38 -14.05 9.85
C HIS A 205 0.19 -12.77 10.49
N MET A 206 1.21 -12.91 11.34
CA MET A 206 1.99 -11.79 11.91
C MET A 206 2.95 -11.16 10.88
N ASN A 207 3.35 -9.91 11.12
CA ASN A 207 4.31 -9.11 10.31
C ASN A 207 3.77 -8.75 8.93
N THR A 208 4.62 -8.23 8.04
CA THR A 208 4.26 -8.03 6.64
C THR A 208 4.29 -9.34 5.84
N ALA A 209 3.56 -9.40 4.73
CA ALA A 209 3.61 -10.51 3.77
C ALA A 209 5.02 -10.76 3.19
N ALA A 210 5.85 -9.72 3.11
CA ALA A 210 7.22 -9.80 2.60
C ALA A 210 8.17 -10.48 3.60
N GLU A 211 7.94 -10.31 4.90
CA GLU A 211 8.72 -10.96 5.97
C GLU A 211 8.17 -12.34 6.31
N GLY A 212 6.85 -12.50 6.18
CA GLY A 212 6.12 -13.68 6.63
C GLY A 212 5.99 -13.73 8.16
N GLY A 213 5.19 -14.68 8.64
CA GLY A 213 5.01 -14.87 10.08
C GLY A 213 4.17 -16.08 10.43
N ASP A 214 4.07 -16.33 11.74
CA ASP A 214 3.22 -17.38 12.28
C ASP A 214 1.73 -17.03 12.08
N ILE A 215 0.88 -18.05 12.06
CA ILE A 215 -0.59 -17.89 12.00
C ILE A 215 -1.08 -17.31 13.32
N ALA A 216 -1.83 -16.21 13.24
CA ALA A 216 -2.47 -15.56 14.38
C ALA A 216 -3.98 -15.86 14.47
N PHE A 217 -4.65 -15.94 13.32
CA PHE A 217 -6.09 -16.18 13.24
C PHE A 217 -6.44 -17.10 12.07
N THR A 218 -7.33 -18.06 12.31
CA THR A 218 -7.83 -18.98 11.27
C THR A 218 -9.24 -18.62 10.82
N PHE A 219 -9.41 -18.34 9.52
CA PHE A 219 -10.73 -18.11 8.94
C PHE A 219 -11.50 -19.41 8.65
N THR A 220 -12.81 -19.30 8.48
CA THR A 220 -13.58 -20.30 7.73
C THR A 220 -12.99 -20.43 6.32
N PRO A 221 -12.69 -21.64 5.82
CA PRO A 221 -12.12 -21.80 4.48
C PRO A 221 -13.03 -21.23 3.37
N VAL A 222 -12.42 -20.62 2.36
CA VAL A 222 -13.11 -20.09 1.18
C VAL A 222 -13.69 -21.25 0.36
N ASN A 223 -14.99 -21.21 0.07
CA ASN A 223 -15.66 -22.21 -0.75
C ASN A 223 -15.35 -21.97 -2.23
N GLY A 224 -14.65 -22.89 -2.88
CA GLY A 224 -14.16 -22.75 -4.25
C GLY A 224 -15.24 -22.62 -5.33
N ASN A 225 -16.47 -23.11 -5.09
CA ASN A 225 -17.58 -22.94 -6.04
C ASN A 225 -18.16 -21.51 -6.00
N THR A 226 -18.10 -20.85 -4.84
CA THR A 226 -18.67 -19.50 -4.65
C THR A 226 -17.60 -18.42 -4.64
N GLY A 227 -16.34 -18.78 -4.37
CA GLY A 227 -15.25 -17.85 -4.09
C GLY A 227 -15.36 -17.17 -2.72
N MET A 228 -16.31 -17.56 -1.86
CA MET A 228 -16.64 -16.80 -0.66
C MET A 228 -16.42 -17.58 0.66
N SER A 229 -16.10 -16.84 1.72
CA SER A 229 -16.23 -17.29 3.11
C SER A 229 -16.66 -16.12 4.01
N MET A 230 -17.30 -16.46 5.12
CA MET A 230 -17.66 -15.53 6.20
C MET A 230 -17.18 -16.10 7.53
N THR A 231 -16.59 -15.27 8.38
CA THR A 231 -16.06 -15.67 9.69
C THR A 231 -16.30 -14.56 10.71
N ASN A 232 -16.76 -14.91 11.91
CA ASN A 232 -16.77 -13.99 13.03
C ASN A 232 -15.36 -13.86 13.64
N VAL A 233 -14.93 -12.63 13.91
CA VAL A 233 -13.59 -12.30 14.41
C VAL A 233 -13.74 -11.61 15.77
N ALA A 234 -13.49 -12.38 16.82
CA ALA A 234 -13.61 -11.95 18.22
C ALA A 234 -12.29 -12.12 19.01
N SER A 235 -11.48 -13.13 18.64
CA SER A 235 -10.22 -13.43 19.28
C SER A 235 -9.27 -14.14 18.32
N LEU A 236 -7.97 -13.96 18.52
CA LEU A 236 -6.92 -14.77 17.90
C LEU A 236 -7.01 -16.24 18.33
N ASP A 237 -6.30 -17.11 17.61
CA ASP A 237 -6.28 -18.56 17.88
C ASP A 237 -5.70 -18.90 19.27
N ASP A 238 -4.95 -17.97 19.89
CA ASP A 238 -4.42 -18.10 21.26
C ASP A 238 -5.37 -17.59 22.36
N GLY A 239 -6.55 -17.08 21.98
CA GLY A 239 -7.57 -16.54 22.87
C GLY A 239 -7.39 -15.06 23.24
N THR A 240 -6.41 -14.35 22.68
CA THR A 240 -6.29 -12.90 22.80
C THR A 240 -7.46 -12.22 22.11
N MET A 241 -8.14 -11.27 22.77
CA MET A 241 -9.24 -10.51 22.15
C MET A 241 -8.74 -9.76 20.92
N PHE A 242 -9.51 -9.83 19.83
CA PHE A 242 -9.14 -9.30 18.53
C PHE A 242 -10.43 -9.02 17.74
N GLY A 243 -10.91 -7.78 17.83
CA GLY A 243 -12.12 -7.32 17.16
C GLY A 243 -11.79 -6.38 15.99
N TYR A 244 -12.79 -5.59 15.59
CA TYR A 244 -12.66 -4.71 14.42
C TYR A 244 -11.54 -3.68 14.57
N ALA A 245 -11.48 -3.00 15.71
CA ALA A 245 -10.47 -1.99 15.98
C ALA A 245 -9.06 -2.57 15.93
N GLU A 246 -8.85 -3.77 16.51
CA GLU A 246 -7.55 -4.43 16.48
C GLU A 246 -7.11 -4.82 15.07
N VAL A 247 -8.03 -5.21 14.18
CA VAL A 247 -7.72 -5.53 12.78
C VAL A 247 -7.12 -4.31 12.05
N LEU A 248 -7.59 -3.10 12.33
CA LEU A 248 -7.14 -1.88 11.64
C LEU A 248 -5.70 -1.49 11.98
N ASP A 249 -5.25 -1.83 13.19
CA ASP A 249 -3.90 -1.50 13.68
C ASP A 249 -2.96 -2.72 13.64
N TYR A 250 -3.44 -3.87 13.15
CA TYR A 250 -2.68 -5.11 13.24
C TYR A 250 -1.48 -5.14 12.30
N ASP A 251 -0.33 -5.56 12.85
CA ASP A 251 0.84 -5.93 12.06
C ASP A 251 0.65 -7.34 11.49
N GLY A 252 -0.05 -7.43 10.35
CA GLY A 252 -0.33 -8.71 9.73
C GLY A 252 -0.64 -8.67 8.26
N TYR A 253 -0.86 -9.87 7.73
CA TYR A 253 -1.27 -10.11 6.35
C TYR A 253 -2.16 -11.35 6.26
N VAL A 254 -2.98 -11.41 5.21
CA VAL A 254 -3.84 -12.55 4.92
C VAL A 254 -3.22 -13.44 3.85
N ASN A 255 -3.28 -14.74 4.08
CA ASN A 255 -2.98 -15.78 3.10
C ASN A 255 -4.23 -16.60 2.80
N VAL A 256 -4.40 -16.97 1.54
CA VAL A 256 -5.34 -18.03 1.13
C VAL A 256 -4.57 -19.15 0.43
N HIS A 257 -4.75 -20.37 0.89
CA HIS A 257 -4.05 -21.56 0.44
C HIS A 257 -4.84 -22.32 -0.63
N LEU A 258 -4.16 -23.05 -1.52
CA LEU A 258 -4.80 -23.82 -2.57
C LEU A 258 -5.72 -24.94 -2.03
N SER A 259 -5.28 -25.69 -1.02
CA SER A 259 -6.12 -26.68 -0.33
C SER A 259 -5.47 -27.11 0.99
N ALA A 260 -6.20 -27.86 1.82
CA ALA A 260 -5.66 -28.43 3.06
C ALA A 260 -4.49 -29.41 2.83
N GLU A 261 -4.43 -30.05 1.65
CA GLU A 261 -3.33 -30.94 1.24
C GLU A 261 -2.16 -30.19 0.58
N ALA A 262 -2.35 -28.92 0.23
CA ALA A 262 -1.41 -28.08 -0.51
C ALA A 262 -1.19 -26.72 0.17
N LEU A 263 -1.01 -26.72 1.51
CA LEU A 263 -0.81 -25.49 2.30
C LEU A 263 0.43 -24.68 1.89
N GLY A 264 1.41 -25.29 1.22
CA GLY A 264 2.57 -24.56 0.70
C GLY A 264 2.31 -23.76 -0.58
N THR A 265 1.12 -23.87 -1.18
CA THR A 265 0.75 -23.15 -2.40
C THR A 265 -0.29 -22.09 -2.06
N LEU A 266 0.07 -20.82 -2.24
CA LEU A 266 -0.79 -19.68 -1.97
C LEU A 266 -1.52 -19.26 -3.25
N VAL A 267 -2.83 -19.06 -3.16
CA VAL A 267 -3.64 -18.58 -4.29
C VAL A 267 -3.81 -17.08 -4.28
N ALA A 268 -3.95 -16.48 -3.09
CA ALA A 268 -4.06 -15.04 -2.91
C ALA A 268 -3.40 -14.61 -1.60
N GLN A 269 -2.84 -13.39 -1.57
CA GLN A 269 -2.15 -12.82 -0.41
C GLN A 269 -2.30 -11.30 -0.38
N GLY A 270 -2.42 -10.70 0.80
CA GLY A 270 -2.45 -9.24 0.95
C GLY A 270 -2.15 -8.78 2.37
N ASP A 271 -1.44 -7.66 2.50
CA ASP A 271 -1.19 -6.99 3.79
C ASP A 271 -2.49 -6.36 4.34
N ILE A 272 -2.62 -6.33 5.67
CA ILE A 272 -3.77 -5.72 6.36
C ILE A 272 -3.32 -4.77 7.47
N GLY A 273 -4.26 -4.04 8.05
CA GLY A 273 -4.02 -3.18 9.20
C GLY A 273 -2.94 -2.14 8.92
N GLN A 274 -1.96 -2.05 9.81
CA GLN A 274 -0.89 -1.06 9.69
C GLN A 274 0.05 -1.30 8.48
N ASN A 275 0.00 -2.50 7.90
CA ASN A 275 0.81 -2.88 6.74
C ASN A 275 0.17 -2.48 5.41
N GLU A 276 -1.08 -2.02 5.40
CA GLU A 276 -1.73 -1.52 4.19
C GLU A 276 -0.87 -0.46 3.49
N LEU A 277 -0.81 -0.50 2.16
CA LEU A 277 -0.16 0.54 1.36
C LEU A 277 -1.05 1.79 1.27
N THR A 278 -0.46 2.97 1.45
CA THR A 278 -1.18 4.25 1.34
C THR A 278 -1.50 4.62 -0.11
N GLY A 279 -0.79 4.00 -1.06
CA GLY A 279 -0.81 4.33 -2.49
C GLY A 279 0.27 5.33 -2.90
N GLU A 280 0.96 5.95 -1.95
CA GLU A 280 2.15 6.78 -2.23
C GLU A 280 3.33 5.88 -2.62
N SER A 281 4.03 6.24 -3.69
CA SER A 281 5.14 5.45 -4.22
C SER A 281 6.22 6.31 -4.87
N LYS A 282 7.45 5.80 -4.86
CA LYS A 282 8.61 6.42 -5.50
C LYS A 282 9.41 5.37 -6.26
N THR A 283 9.74 5.66 -7.51
CA THR A 283 10.53 4.79 -8.37
C THR A 283 11.88 5.42 -8.67
N TYR A 284 12.94 4.62 -8.57
CA TYR A 284 14.30 4.96 -8.98
C TYR A 284 14.78 3.98 -10.05
N ASP A 285 15.44 4.50 -11.09
CA ASP A 285 16.01 3.68 -12.15
C ASP A 285 17.33 3.06 -11.70
N LEU A 286 17.53 1.78 -12.04
CA LEU A 286 18.77 1.04 -11.83
C LEU A 286 19.39 0.73 -13.20
N GLU A 287 20.44 1.47 -13.56
CA GLU A 287 21.14 1.32 -14.84
C GLU A 287 22.12 0.13 -14.81
N SER A 288 22.40 -0.46 -15.98
CA SER A 288 23.43 -1.50 -16.10
C SER A 288 24.82 -0.99 -15.68
N LYS A 289 25.56 -1.84 -14.96
CA LYS A 289 26.92 -1.50 -14.49
C LYS A 289 28.03 -2.31 -15.16
N ASP A 290 28.44 -3.45 -14.58
CA ASP A 290 29.54 -4.27 -15.10
C ASP A 290 29.05 -5.33 -16.09
N VAL A 291 27.76 -5.64 -16.06
CA VAL A 291 27.10 -6.61 -16.95
C VAL A 291 26.08 -5.89 -17.81
N GLU A 292 26.39 -5.75 -19.10
CA GLU A 292 25.51 -5.10 -20.06
C GLU A 292 24.18 -5.88 -20.22
N GLY A 293 23.07 -5.14 -20.23
CA GLY A 293 21.73 -5.70 -20.45
C GLY A 293 21.00 -6.15 -19.19
N ILE A 294 21.57 -5.96 -18.00
CA ILE A 294 20.86 -6.11 -16.72
C ILE A 294 20.56 -4.72 -16.17
N MET A 295 19.29 -4.36 -16.05
CA MET A 295 18.83 -3.05 -15.59
C MET A 295 17.41 -3.17 -15.06
N GLY A 296 16.89 -2.14 -14.40
CA GLY A 296 15.52 -2.18 -13.91
C GLY A 296 15.19 -1.01 -13.00
N THR A 297 14.36 -1.26 -11.99
CA THR A 297 13.89 -0.23 -11.07
C THR A 297 13.89 -0.70 -9.62
N ALA A 298 13.97 0.26 -8.72
CA ALA A 298 13.61 0.12 -7.31
C ALA A 298 12.36 0.97 -7.04
N VAL A 299 11.28 0.33 -6.60
CA VAL A 299 10.03 1.00 -6.21
C VAL A 299 9.90 0.93 -4.70
N PHE A 300 9.67 2.05 -4.05
CA PHE A 300 9.31 2.12 -2.63
C PHE A 300 7.86 2.55 -2.53
N GLU A 301 7.06 1.82 -1.77
CA GLU A 301 5.63 2.10 -1.52
C GLU A 301 5.44 2.33 -0.02
N GLU A 302 4.74 3.40 0.35
CA GLU A 302 4.51 3.75 1.75
C GLU A 302 3.44 2.86 2.38
N ARG A 303 3.72 2.33 3.57
CA ARG A 303 2.75 1.65 4.43
C ARG A 303 2.09 2.62 5.41
N VAL A 304 0.90 2.30 5.90
CA VAL A 304 0.15 3.12 6.86
C VAL A 304 0.97 3.42 8.14
N ASN A 305 1.83 2.49 8.58
CA ASN A 305 2.73 2.70 9.72
C ASN A 305 3.96 3.61 9.43
N GLY A 306 4.16 4.04 8.18
CA GLY A 306 5.29 4.87 7.74
C GLY A 306 6.53 4.10 7.29
N GLU A 307 6.53 2.77 7.40
CA GLU A 307 7.54 1.90 6.79
C GLU A 307 7.37 1.89 5.26
N ALA A 308 8.35 1.34 4.54
CA ALA A 308 8.26 1.17 3.09
C ALA A 308 8.31 -0.30 2.68
N LEU A 309 7.50 -0.67 1.69
CA LEU A 309 7.73 -1.88 0.89
C LEU A 309 8.66 -1.52 -0.27
N ALA A 310 9.86 -2.09 -0.29
CA ALA A 310 10.79 -1.96 -1.40
C ALA A 310 10.67 -3.14 -2.36
N THR A 311 10.35 -2.85 -3.62
CA THR A 311 10.30 -3.81 -4.73
C THR A 311 11.42 -3.51 -5.72
N LEU A 312 12.38 -4.42 -5.85
CA LEU A 312 13.38 -4.37 -6.93
C LEU A 312 12.89 -5.22 -8.10
N MET A 313 12.88 -4.65 -9.30
CA MET A 313 12.48 -5.34 -10.53
C MET A 313 13.57 -5.16 -11.59
N LEU A 314 14.30 -6.22 -11.90
CA LEU A 314 15.36 -6.25 -12.89
C LEU A 314 14.98 -7.10 -14.10
N GLU A 315 15.37 -6.63 -15.28
CA GLU A 315 15.33 -7.39 -16.52
C GLU A 315 16.71 -7.97 -16.82
N GLY A 316 16.74 -9.10 -17.55
CA GLY A 316 17.99 -9.71 -18.03
C GLY A 316 18.79 -10.51 -17.00
N THR A 317 18.26 -10.74 -15.80
CA THR A 317 18.93 -11.51 -14.75
C THR A 317 19.15 -12.98 -15.17
N PRO A 318 20.28 -13.60 -14.77
CA PRO A 318 20.52 -15.03 -14.97
C PRO A 318 19.49 -15.93 -14.23
N ASP A 319 18.80 -16.78 -14.98
CA ASP A 319 17.80 -17.73 -14.45
C ASP A 319 18.38 -18.62 -13.33
N GLY A 320 17.65 -18.73 -12.22
CA GLY A 320 18.05 -19.47 -11.02
C GLY A 320 19.14 -18.81 -10.17
N GLY A 321 19.62 -17.62 -10.55
CA GLY A 321 20.54 -16.82 -9.74
C GLY A 321 19.84 -16.17 -8.54
N MET A 322 20.61 -15.77 -7.53
CA MET A 322 20.17 -14.87 -6.46
C MET A 322 21.16 -13.71 -6.39
N HIS A 323 20.65 -12.49 -6.51
CA HIS A 323 21.45 -11.28 -6.66
C HIS A 323 21.32 -10.41 -5.39
N PRO A 324 22.30 -10.41 -4.48
CA PRO A 324 22.29 -9.53 -3.31
C PRO A 324 22.16 -8.07 -3.73
N ALA A 325 21.44 -7.27 -2.96
CA ALA A 325 21.28 -5.85 -3.21
C ALA A 325 21.36 -5.06 -1.91
N HIS A 326 21.86 -3.84 -1.98
CA HIS A 326 22.05 -2.97 -0.81
C HIS A 326 21.77 -1.51 -1.14
N ILE A 327 21.32 -0.74 -0.14
CA ILE A 327 21.45 0.72 -0.11
C ILE A 327 22.82 1.04 0.50
N HIS A 328 23.56 1.92 -0.15
CA HIS A 328 24.83 2.49 0.30
C HIS A 328 24.68 3.98 0.59
N MET A 329 25.59 4.54 1.40
CA MET A 329 25.68 5.99 1.65
C MET A 329 26.40 6.75 0.52
N ASN A 330 26.15 8.06 0.44
CA ASN A 330 26.68 8.99 -0.58
C ASN A 330 26.10 8.73 -1.99
N THR A 331 26.67 9.38 -3.02
CA THR A 331 26.34 9.06 -4.41
C THR A 331 27.05 7.79 -4.90
N ALA A 332 26.50 7.14 -5.92
CA ALA A 332 27.12 6.02 -6.62
C ALA A 332 28.51 6.34 -7.21
N ALA A 333 28.77 7.62 -7.53
CA ALA A 333 30.05 8.09 -8.06
C ALA A 333 31.14 8.18 -6.98
N GLU A 334 30.76 8.45 -5.73
CA GLU A 334 31.66 8.52 -4.57
C GLU A 334 31.82 7.15 -3.90
N GLY A 335 30.75 6.36 -3.92
CA GLY A 335 30.65 5.12 -3.18
C GLY A 335 30.45 5.34 -1.68
N GLY A 336 30.18 4.27 -0.94
CA GLY A 336 30.02 4.34 0.50
C GLY A 336 29.80 2.98 1.15
N ASP A 337 29.74 2.99 2.47
CA ASP A 337 29.42 1.81 3.26
C ASP A 337 27.96 1.39 3.03
N ILE A 338 27.67 0.10 3.27
CA ILE A 338 26.31 -0.45 3.22
C ILE A 338 25.52 0.11 4.40
N ALA A 339 24.34 0.64 4.11
CA ALA A 339 23.38 1.14 5.10
C ALA A 339 22.21 0.17 5.31
N PHE A 340 21.71 -0.45 4.23
CA PHE A 340 20.57 -1.37 4.28
C PHE A 340 20.78 -2.56 3.35
N THR A 341 20.43 -3.76 3.81
CA THR A 341 20.48 -4.99 3.01
C THR A 341 19.08 -5.44 2.59
N PHE A 342 18.84 -5.54 1.27
CA PHE A 342 17.59 -6.08 0.74
C PHE A 342 17.56 -7.61 0.74
N ASN A 343 16.36 -8.19 0.61
CA ASN A 343 16.23 -9.55 0.10
C ASN A 343 16.89 -9.65 -1.30
N PRO A 344 17.64 -10.72 -1.61
CA PRO A 344 18.27 -10.86 -2.92
C PRO A 344 17.23 -10.95 -4.06
N VAL A 345 17.51 -10.32 -5.19
CA VAL A 345 16.69 -10.43 -6.40
C VAL A 345 16.76 -11.85 -6.95
N ASN A 346 15.60 -12.49 -7.11
CA ASN A 346 15.49 -13.81 -7.70
C ASN A 346 15.72 -13.70 -9.21
N GLY A 347 16.78 -14.33 -9.73
CA GLY A 347 17.18 -14.21 -11.12
C GLY A 347 16.22 -14.85 -12.13
N THR A 348 15.33 -15.74 -11.70
CA THR A 348 14.25 -16.31 -12.55
C THR A 348 13.12 -15.31 -12.76
N THR A 349 12.70 -14.61 -11.71
CA THR A 349 11.58 -13.66 -11.78
C THR A 349 12.02 -12.23 -12.03
N GLY A 350 13.30 -11.92 -11.79
CA GLY A 350 13.85 -10.57 -11.78
C GLY A 350 13.40 -9.74 -10.58
N MET A 351 12.73 -10.33 -9.58
CA MET A 351 12.06 -9.58 -8.51
C MET A 351 12.63 -9.84 -7.12
N SER A 352 12.62 -8.81 -6.27
CA SER A 352 12.75 -8.88 -4.82
C SER A 352 11.72 -7.97 -4.17
N MET A 353 11.21 -8.36 -3.00
CA MET A 353 10.36 -7.55 -2.13
C MET A 353 10.95 -7.58 -0.72
N THR A 354 11.10 -6.42 -0.09
CA THR A 354 11.68 -6.29 1.27
C THR A 354 10.91 -5.23 2.04
N ASN A 355 10.58 -5.50 3.31
CA ASN A 355 10.08 -4.47 4.22
C ASN A 355 11.26 -3.60 4.69
N VAL A 356 11.09 -2.28 4.67
CA VAL A 356 12.11 -1.29 5.04
C VAL A 356 11.56 -0.47 6.22
N ALA A 357 12.07 -0.81 7.41
CA ALA A 357 11.69 -0.17 8.67
C ALA A 357 12.90 0.40 9.43
N MET A 358 14.07 -0.23 9.25
CA MET A 358 15.33 0.14 9.91
C MET A 358 16.51 -0.16 8.99
N LEU A 359 17.60 0.60 9.14
CA LEU A 359 18.91 0.28 8.58
C LEU A 359 19.55 -0.92 9.30
N ASP A 360 20.64 -1.44 8.72
CA ASP A 360 21.39 -2.59 9.27
C ASP A 360 22.03 -2.30 10.64
N ASP A 361 22.07 -1.03 11.07
CA ASP A 361 22.57 -0.57 12.37
C ASP A 361 21.47 -0.26 13.40
N ASP A 362 20.24 -0.74 13.15
CA ASP A 362 19.03 -0.54 13.96
C ASP A 362 18.52 0.92 14.00
N THR A 363 19.01 1.82 13.13
CA THR A 363 18.40 3.15 12.99
C THR A 363 17.07 3.08 12.24
N MET A 364 16.02 3.74 12.76
CA MET A 364 14.72 3.80 12.08
C MET A 364 14.86 4.45 10.70
N PHE A 365 14.28 3.82 9.69
CA PHE A 365 14.39 4.24 8.30
C PHE A 365 13.14 3.79 7.54
N GLY A 366 12.18 4.70 7.40
CA GLY A 366 10.91 4.47 6.73
C GLY A 366 10.83 5.12 5.35
N TYR A 367 9.61 5.20 4.80
CA TYR A 367 9.38 5.73 3.45
C TYR A 367 9.87 7.16 3.27
N ALA A 368 9.54 8.05 4.21
CA ALA A 368 9.96 9.44 4.15
C ALA A 368 11.50 9.60 4.18
N ASP A 369 12.18 8.74 4.95
CA ASP A 369 13.63 8.78 5.05
C ASP A 369 14.31 8.37 3.74
N VAL A 370 13.74 7.41 2.99
CA VAL A 370 14.24 7.01 1.66
C VAL A 370 14.27 8.20 0.69
N LEU A 371 13.24 9.05 0.71
CA LEU A 371 13.11 10.18 -0.22
C LEU A 371 14.19 11.25 0.02
N ASP A 372 14.63 11.40 1.27
CA ASP A 372 15.64 12.38 1.67
C ASP A 372 17.02 11.74 1.86
N TYR A 373 17.19 10.45 1.57
CA TYR A 373 18.46 9.77 1.85
C TYR A 373 19.56 10.18 0.86
N ASP A 374 20.75 10.44 1.38
CA ASP A 374 21.98 10.55 0.58
C ASP A 374 22.53 9.14 0.35
N GLY A 375 22.00 8.46 -0.67
CA GLY A 375 22.39 7.10 -0.97
C GLY A 375 22.21 6.67 -2.41
N TYR A 376 22.59 5.41 -2.65
CA TYR A 376 22.43 4.72 -3.93
C TYR A 376 22.23 3.22 -3.70
N ILE A 377 21.63 2.55 -4.68
CA ILE A 377 21.42 1.10 -4.68
C ILE A 377 22.45 0.42 -5.56
N ASN A 378 22.98 -0.70 -5.06
CA ASN A 378 23.76 -1.66 -5.83
C ASN A 378 23.04 -3.00 -5.88
N VAL A 379 23.13 -3.67 -7.03
CA VAL A 379 22.77 -5.09 -7.17
C VAL A 379 23.97 -5.87 -7.68
N HIS A 380 24.33 -6.94 -6.97
CA HIS A 380 25.52 -7.75 -7.22
C HIS A 380 25.21 -8.96 -8.11
N LEU A 381 26.23 -9.49 -8.80
CA LEU A 381 26.06 -10.66 -9.67
C LEU A 381 25.69 -11.93 -8.89
N SER A 382 26.35 -12.21 -7.77
CA SER A 382 25.97 -13.29 -6.84
C SER A 382 26.64 -13.12 -5.49
N ALA A 383 26.26 -13.92 -4.50
CA ALA A 383 26.91 -13.93 -3.18
C ALA A 383 28.39 -14.36 -3.24
N GLU A 384 28.79 -15.14 -4.26
CA GLU A 384 30.18 -15.56 -4.50
C GLU A 384 30.99 -14.53 -5.29
N ASP A 385 30.31 -13.59 -5.96
CA ASP A 385 30.92 -12.51 -6.75
C ASP A 385 30.25 -11.16 -6.44
N LEU A 386 30.46 -10.68 -5.22
CA LEU A 386 30.02 -9.34 -4.78
C LEU A 386 30.81 -8.21 -5.46
N GLY A 387 31.93 -8.51 -6.13
CA GLY A 387 32.74 -7.49 -6.80
C GLY A 387 32.14 -7.03 -8.12
N THR A 388 31.33 -7.88 -8.76
CA THR A 388 30.67 -7.57 -10.03
C THR A 388 29.27 -7.02 -9.77
N LEU A 389 29.01 -5.78 -10.20
CA LEU A 389 27.71 -5.11 -10.08
C LEU A 389 26.91 -5.30 -11.37
N VAL A 390 25.67 -5.73 -11.26
CA VAL A 390 24.78 -5.91 -12.43
C VAL A 390 23.94 -4.66 -12.70
N ALA A 391 23.45 -4.01 -11.65
CA ALA A 391 22.67 -2.78 -11.76
C ALA A 391 23.02 -1.81 -10.62
N GLN A 392 22.90 -0.51 -10.87
CA GLN A 392 23.21 0.56 -9.91
C GLN A 392 22.35 1.80 -10.18
N GLY A 393 21.91 2.50 -9.14
CA GLY A 393 21.18 3.77 -9.30
C GLY A 393 21.19 4.62 -8.04
N ASP A 394 21.30 5.94 -8.21
CA ASP A 394 21.19 6.91 -7.12
C ASP A 394 19.74 7.03 -6.63
N ILE A 395 19.54 7.21 -5.32
CA ILE A 395 18.21 7.34 -4.69
C ILE A 395 18.11 8.60 -3.84
N GLY A 396 16.90 8.89 -3.34
CA GLY A 396 16.65 10.01 -2.44
C GLY A 396 17.12 11.34 -3.01
N GLN A 397 17.92 12.07 -2.22
CA GLN A 397 18.50 13.35 -2.61
C GLN A 397 19.46 13.28 -3.81
N ASN A 398 20.01 12.11 -4.08
CA ASN A 398 20.96 11.89 -5.18
C ASN A 398 20.27 11.64 -6.52
N GLU A 399 18.95 11.43 -6.55
CA GLU A 399 18.23 11.23 -7.80
C GLU A 399 18.49 12.37 -8.79
N LEU A 400 18.65 12.03 -10.07
CA LEU A 400 18.80 13.01 -11.13
C LEU A 400 17.45 13.59 -11.52
N THR A 401 17.34 14.91 -11.67
CA THR A 401 16.09 15.58 -12.06
C THR A 401 15.75 15.39 -13.55
N GLY A 402 16.70 14.89 -14.33
CA GLY A 402 16.65 14.85 -15.79
C GLY A 402 17.14 16.13 -16.46
N GLU A 403 17.37 17.23 -15.71
CA GLU A 403 18.00 18.43 -16.24
C GLU A 403 19.50 18.18 -16.52
N ALA A 404 19.93 18.46 -17.75
CA ALA A 404 21.31 18.30 -18.15
C ALA A 404 21.75 19.30 -19.24
N VAL A 405 23.02 19.68 -19.20
CA VAL A 405 23.70 20.46 -20.26
C VAL A 405 24.95 19.71 -20.69
N THR A 406 25.24 19.69 -21.99
CA THR A 406 26.42 19.04 -22.56
C THR A 406 27.30 20.05 -23.27
N TYR A 407 28.61 19.97 -23.01
CA TYR A 407 29.64 20.80 -23.61
C TYR A 407 30.63 19.94 -24.40
N ASP A 408 31.05 20.43 -25.56
CA ASP A 408 32.03 19.75 -26.41
C ASP A 408 33.46 19.95 -25.91
N LEU A 409 34.22 18.87 -25.81
CA LEU A 409 35.65 18.88 -25.50
C LEU A 409 36.45 18.55 -26.76
N ASN A 410 37.14 19.56 -27.29
CA ASN A 410 37.91 19.47 -28.52
C ASN A 410 39.32 18.93 -28.27
N THR A 411 39.90 18.30 -29.30
CA THR A 411 41.29 17.82 -29.27
C THR A 411 42.30 18.96 -29.14
N VAL A 412 43.38 18.74 -28.39
CA VAL A 412 44.42 19.76 -28.14
C VAL A 412 45.81 19.26 -28.57
N ASP A 413 46.64 18.77 -27.63
CA ASP A 413 48.03 18.41 -27.89
C ASP A 413 48.17 16.97 -28.41
N VAL A 414 47.19 16.11 -28.10
CA VAL A 414 47.13 14.71 -28.51
C VAL A 414 46.03 14.53 -29.56
N PRO A 415 46.39 14.45 -30.87
CA PRO A 415 45.40 14.38 -31.93
C PRO A 415 44.49 13.16 -31.80
N GLY A 416 43.18 13.40 -31.89
CA GLY A 416 42.15 12.35 -31.97
C GLY A 416 41.47 12.02 -30.66
N ILE A 417 41.96 12.53 -29.51
CA ILE A 417 41.21 12.49 -28.26
C ILE A 417 40.30 13.71 -28.20
N MET A 418 39.00 13.49 -28.04
CA MET A 418 37.94 14.50 -27.95
C MET A 418 36.71 13.86 -27.29
N GLY A 419 35.71 14.65 -26.94
CA GLY A 419 34.50 14.10 -26.33
C GLY A 419 33.58 15.17 -25.78
N THR A 420 32.92 14.87 -24.67
CA THR A 420 31.93 15.76 -24.05
C THR A 420 32.07 15.80 -22.53
N ALA A 421 31.60 16.90 -21.95
CA ALA A 421 31.31 17.03 -20.53
C ALA A 421 29.80 17.28 -20.36
N MET A 422 29.11 16.39 -19.65
CA MET A 422 27.68 16.49 -19.37
C MET A 422 27.47 16.80 -17.89
N PHE A 423 26.79 17.90 -17.60
CA PHE A 423 26.43 18.30 -16.24
C PHE A 423 24.97 17.92 -16.04
N LYS A 424 24.70 17.09 -15.03
CA LYS A 424 23.36 16.63 -14.68
C LYS A 424 22.99 17.13 -13.28
N GLN A 425 21.79 17.66 -13.12
CA GLN A 425 21.31 18.16 -11.83
C GLN A 425 20.76 17.02 -10.97
N ARG A 426 21.12 17.01 -9.68
CA ARG A 426 20.52 16.16 -8.65
C ARG A 426 19.39 16.87 -7.92
N VAL A 427 18.49 16.12 -7.27
CA VAL A 427 17.36 16.66 -6.50
C VAL A 427 17.83 17.63 -5.39
N ASN A 428 18.95 17.34 -4.73
CA ASN A 428 19.55 18.24 -3.74
C ASN A 428 20.19 19.53 -4.32
N GLY A 429 20.23 19.68 -5.65
CA GLY A 429 20.81 20.82 -6.35
C GLY A 429 22.29 20.68 -6.72
N GLU A 430 22.96 19.61 -6.29
CA GLU A 430 24.34 19.32 -6.66
C GLU A 430 24.45 18.90 -8.14
N THR A 431 25.68 18.88 -8.66
CA THR A 431 25.94 18.52 -10.06
C THR A 431 26.73 17.23 -10.18
N LEU A 432 26.19 16.27 -10.91
CA LEU A 432 26.97 15.16 -11.46
C LEU A 432 27.62 15.58 -12.78
N VAL A 433 28.94 15.71 -12.79
CA VAL A 433 29.73 15.96 -14.00
C VAL A 433 30.20 14.63 -14.59
N VAL A 434 29.75 14.32 -15.81
CA VAL A 434 30.13 13.13 -16.57
C VAL A 434 31.05 13.54 -17.72
N LEU A 435 32.30 13.10 -17.71
CA LEU A 435 33.22 13.25 -18.84
C LEU A 435 33.21 11.98 -19.68
N SER A 436 33.06 12.14 -20.99
CA SER A 436 33.08 11.04 -21.95
C SER A 436 34.01 11.39 -23.11
N LEU A 437 35.17 10.72 -23.16
CA LEU A 437 36.21 10.92 -24.17
C LEU A 437 36.37 9.69 -25.06
N GLU A 438 36.57 9.94 -26.34
CA GLU A 438 36.88 8.93 -27.34
C GLU A 438 38.40 8.82 -27.57
N ASN A 439 38.84 7.63 -28.02
CA ASN A 439 40.24 7.34 -28.38
C ASN A 439 41.26 7.56 -27.25
N THR A 440 40.83 7.48 -25.98
CA THR A 440 41.72 7.53 -24.82
C THR A 440 42.69 6.34 -24.80
N VAL A 441 43.78 6.46 -24.02
CA VAL A 441 44.80 5.42 -23.95
C VAL A 441 44.44 4.39 -22.86
N PRO A 442 44.18 3.11 -23.19
CA PRO A 442 43.82 2.11 -22.19
C PRO A 442 44.85 1.99 -21.06
N GLY A 443 44.36 1.97 -19.82
CA GLY A 443 45.19 1.95 -18.61
C GLY A 443 45.80 3.29 -18.19
N ALA A 444 45.64 4.36 -18.96
CA ALA A 444 45.97 5.71 -18.51
C ALA A 444 44.87 6.29 -17.62
N MET A 445 45.23 7.21 -16.73
CA MET A 445 44.29 8.05 -16.00
C MET A 445 44.55 9.49 -16.40
N HIS A 446 43.52 10.18 -16.88
CA HIS A 446 43.63 11.54 -17.39
C HIS A 446 43.01 12.53 -16.38
N PRO A 447 43.82 13.25 -15.57
CA PRO A 447 43.29 14.26 -14.64
C PRO A 447 42.44 15.29 -15.38
N ALA A 448 41.41 15.80 -14.73
CA ALA A 448 40.52 16.80 -15.30
C ALA A 448 40.18 17.89 -14.28
N HIS A 449 40.04 19.12 -14.76
CA HIS A 449 39.72 20.27 -13.92
C HIS A 449 38.81 21.25 -14.65
N ILE A 450 37.92 21.90 -13.90
CA ILE A 450 37.23 23.12 -14.34
C ILE A 450 38.11 24.30 -13.92
N HIS A 451 38.43 25.18 -14.87
CA HIS A 451 39.21 26.38 -14.69
C HIS A 451 38.34 27.64 -14.83
N MET A 452 38.74 28.73 -14.16
CA MET A 452 38.12 30.05 -14.33
C MET A 452 38.54 30.71 -15.66
N GLY A 453 37.61 31.40 -16.33
CA GLY A 453 37.82 32.11 -17.59
C GLY A 453 37.45 31.24 -18.80
N SER A 454 38.07 31.51 -19.95
CA SER A 454 37.79 30.81 -21.21
C SER A 454 39.03 30.21 -21.86
N VAL A 455 38.83 29.22 -22.73
CA VAL A 455 39.89 28.52 -23.48
C VAL A 455 40.83 29.50 -24.19
N VAL A 456 40.27 30.55 -24.82
CA VAL A 456 41.07 31.54 -25.56
C VAL A 456 41.98 32.38 -24.66
N ASN A 457 41.67 32.48 -23.36
CA ASN A 457 42.40 33.27 -22.38
C ASN A 457 43.18 32.39 -21.37
N ALA A 458 43.24 31.07 -21.59
CA ALA A 458 43.94 30.13 -20.72
C ALA A 458 45.45 30.47 -20.56
N PRO A 459 46.08 30.15 -19.42
CA PRO A 459 45.52 29.38 -18.30
C PRO A 459 44.82 30.26 -17.25
N GLY A 460 43.66 29.78 -16.77
CA GLY A 460 43.02 30.26 -15.53
C GLY A 460 43.31 29.35 -14.34
N ASP A 461 43.00 29.85 -13.14
CA ASP A 461 43.11 29.07 -11.89
C ASP A 461 42.14 27.89 -11.91
N ILE A 462 42.51 26.78 -11.25
CA ILE A 462 41.62 25.63 -11.06
C ILE A 462 40.53 26.04 -10.08
N ALA A 463 39.28 25.88 -10.51
CA ALA A 463 38.11 26.16 -9.72
C ALA A 463 37.53 24.89 -9.08
N ILE A 464 37.50 23.77 -9.81
CA ILE A 464 37.00 22.48 -9.33
C ILE A 464 37.89 21.36 -9.89
N SER A 465 38.34 20.47 -9.02
CA SER A 465 39.01 19.24 -9.40
C SER A 465 38.00 18.13 -9.70
N LEU A 466 38.15 17.49 -10.86
CA LEU A 466 37.28 16.39 -11.29
C LEU A 466 38.02 15.06 -11.16
N ASN A 467 37.23 13.98 -11.03
CA ASN A 467 37.76 12.63 -11.14
C ASN A 467 38.45 12.43 -12.49
N SER A 468 39.60 11.76 -12.46
CA SER A 468 40.37 11.48 -13.67
C SER A 468 39.59 10.58 -14.64
N VAL A 469 39.59 10.90 -15.93
CA VAL A 469 38.99 10.05 -16.97
C VAL A 469 39.78 8.75 -17.07
N ASN A 470 39.10 7.62 -16.90
CA ASN A 470 39.71 6.30 -17.04
C ASN A 470 39.93 6.01 -18.53
N GLY A 471 41.18 5.89 -18.96
CA GLY A 471 41.54 5.76 -20.36
C GLY A 471 41.11 4.44 -21.01
N SER A 472 40.71 3.43 -20.23
CA SER A 472 40.12 2.18 -20.75
C SER A 472 38.64 2.33 -21.13
N THR A 473 37.88 3.13 -20.38
CA THR A 473 36.45 3.35 -20.62
C THR A 473 36.16 4.67 -21.33
N GLY A 474 37.10 5.62 -21.29
CA GLY A 474 36.89 6.99 -21.73
C GLY A 474 36.03 7.82 -20.77
N MET A 475 35.67 7.29 -19.60
CA MET A 475 34.65 7.88 -18.73
C MET A 475 35.20 8.38 -17.39
N SER A 476 34.61 9.45 -16.88
CA SER A 476 34.72 9.91 -15.49
C SER A 476 33.37 10.44 -15.02
N MET A 477 33.09 10.30 -13.73
CA MET A 477 31.91 10.84 -13.06
C MET A 477 32.36 11.51 -11.77
N THR A 478 31.93 12.74 -11.51
CA THR A 478 32.28 13.50 -10.29
C THR A 478 31.03 14.14 -9.73
N ASN A 479 30.73 13.92 -8.45
CA ASN A 479 29.74 14.72 -7.73
C ASN A 479 30.39 16.05 -7.31
N VAL A 480 29.83 17.17 -7.73
CA VAL A 480 30.36 18.51 -7.45
C VAL A 480 29.43 19.21 -6.48
N THR A 481 29.97 19.53 -5.30
CA THR A 481 29.26 20.14 -4.17
C THR A 481 29.81 21.52 -3.83
N ALA A 482 31.10 21.77 -4.08
CA ALA A 482 31.79 23.03 -3.78
C ALA A 482 32.95 23.30 -4.75
N PHE A 483 33.39 24.56 -4.79
CA PHE A 483 34.67 24.95 -5.40
C PHE A 483 35.86 24.43 -4.58
N ASP A 484 36.98 24.18 -5.25
CA ASP A 484 38.24 23.83 -4.60
C ASP A 484 38.70 24.96 -3.66
N ALA A 485 39.03 24.59 -2.41
CA ALA A 485 39.54 25.51 -1.41
C ALA A 485 41.06 25.44 -1.27
N ALA A 486 41.63 26.46 -0.61
CA ALA A 486 43.00 26.38 -0.13
C ALA A 486 43.14 25.27 0.94
N GLU A 487 44.34 24.67 1.05
CA GLU A 487 44.59 23.60 2.01
C GLU A 487 44.14 23.97 3.45
N GLY A 488 43.19 23.20 3.99
CA GLY A 488 42.68 23.37 5.35
C GLY A 488 41.46 24.30 5.48
N GLU A 489 40.88 24.76 4.36
CA GLU A 489 39.61 25.49 4.31
C GLU A 489 38.54 24.67 3.57
N ASP A 490 37.27 24.92 3.89
CA ASP A 490 36.13 24.33 3.16
C ASP A 490 35.83 25.17 1.92
N GLY A 491 35.46 24.49 0.82
CA GLY A 491 35.04 25.13 -0.42
C GLY A 491 33.76 25.94 -0.28
N GLU A 492 33.61 26.98 -1.12
CA GLU A 492 32.31 27.62 -1.28
C GLU A 492 31.38 26.66 -2.04
N MET A 493 30.23 26.33 -1.44
CA MET A 493 29.25 25.43 -2.05
C MET A 493 28.80 25.97 -3.40
N VAL A 494 28.64 25.07 -4.38
CA VAL A 494 28.20 25.40 -5.73
C VAL A 494 27.07 24.45 -6.14
N ASP A 495 25.98 25.02 -6.63
CA ASP A 495 24.85 24.27 -7.17
C ASP A 495 24.91 24.18 -8.69
N TYR A 496 24.04 23.34 -9.25
CA TYR A 496 23.90 23.16 -10.69
C TYR A 496 23.65 24.46 -11.44
N GLY A 497 22.74 25.31 -10.95
CA GLY A 497 22.39 26.57 -11.60
C GLY A 497 23.60 27.50 -11.71
N THR A 498 24.40 27.59 -10.66
CA THR A 498 25.64 28.38 -10.65
C THR A 498 26.67 27.78 -11.61
N LEU A 499 26.81 26.46 -11.63
CA LEU A 499 27.85 25.81 -12.42
C LEU A 499 27.59 25.90 -13.94
N ILE A 500 26.33 25.83 -14.38
CA ILE A 500 25.98 26.01 -15.81
C ILE A 500 26.03 27.48 -16.28
N GLU A 501 26.18 28.43 -15.37
CA GLU A 501 26.42 29.86 -15.67
C GLU A 501 27.87 30.27 -15.37
N TYR A 502 28.74 29.32 -15.01
CA TYR A 502 30.10 29.62 -14.61
C TYR A 502 30.95 30.18 -15.77
N ASP A 503 31.76 31.21 -15.51
CA ASP A 503 32.81 31.68 -16.43
C ASP A 503 33.98 30.70 -16.36
N GLY A 504 33.86 29.57 -17.08
CA GLY A 504 34.88 28.53 -17.02
C GLY A 504 35.11 27.75 -18.31
N TYR A 505 36.14 26.91 -18.25
CA TYR A 505 36.47 25.91 -19.26
C TYR A 505 37.03 24.64 -18.60
N ILE A 506 36.89 23.49 -19.26
CA ILE A 506 37.43 22.21 -18.80
C ILE A 506 38.75 21.91 -19.50
N ASN A 507 39.72 21.44 -18.72
CA ASN A 507 40.94 20.80 -19.21
C ASN A 507 40.94 19.32 -18.84
N VAL A 508 41.33 18.47 -19.78
CA VAL A 508 41.69 17.07 -19.51
C VAL A 508 43.15 16.86 -19.90
N HIS A 509 43.95 16.34 -18.97
CA HIS A 509 45.39 16.21 -19.06
C HIS A 509 45.82 14.81 -19.50
N LEU A 510 47.01 14.68 -20.09
CA LEU A 510 47.54 13.39 -20.55
C LEU A 510 47.76 12.40 -19.39
N SER A 511 48.38 12.86 -18.30
CA SER A 511 48.59 12.07 -17.08
C SER A 511 48.93 12.99 -15.90
N ALA A 512 48.99 12.41 -14.69
CA ALA A 512 49.43 13.14 -13.49
C ALA A 512 50.90 13.61 -13.57
N GLU A 513 51.75 12.91 -14.33
CA GLU A 513 53.15 13.31 -14.55
C GLU A 513 53.30 14.36 -15.65
N GLU A 514 52.33 14.45 -16.57
CA GLU A 514 52.36 15.33 -17.74
C GLU A 514 51.16 16.28 -17.78
N LEU A 515 50.88 16.95 -16.65
CA LEU A 515 49.80 17.96 -16.55
C LEU A 515 49.92 19.12 -17.55
N GLY A 516 51.10 19.35 -18.13
CA GLY A 516 51.30 20.35 -19.17
C GLY A 516 50.81 19.95 -20.57
N VAL A 517 50.41 18.69 -20.77
CA VAL A 517 49.93 18.17 -22.06
C VAL A 517 48.43 17.91 -21.97
N LEU A 518 47.65 18.59 -22.80
CA LEU A 518 46.19 18.49 -22.81
C LEU A 518 45.72 17.49 -23.88
N VAL A 519 44.84 16.57 -23.48
CA VAL A 519 44.21 15.61 -24.41
C VAL A 519 42.90 16.15 -24.96
N ALA A 520 42.12 16.87 -24.15
CA ALA A 520 40.87 17.50 -24.57
C ALA A 520 40.59 18.78 -23.76
N GLN A 521 39.90 19.75 -24.36
CA GLN A 521 39.55 21.04 -23.74
C GLN A 521 38.27 21.63 -24.34
N GLY A 522 37.47 22.32 -23.53
CA GLY A 522 36.27 23.00 -24.02
C GLY A 522 35.75 24.07 -23.05
N ASP A 523 35.16 25.14 -23.59
CA ASP A 523 34.47 26.17 -22.82
C ASP A 523 33.17 25.61 -22.22
N ILE A 524 32.83 26.03 -21.00
CA ILE A 524 31.58 25.68 -20.31
C ILE A 524 30.84 26.95 -19.89
N GLY A 525 29.62 26.77 -19.38
CA GLY A 525 28.80 27.84 -18.83
C GLY A 525 28.64 29.04 -19.76
N MET A 526 28.94 30.26 -19.29
CA MET A 526 28.80 31.48 -20.09
C MET A 526 29.72 31.55 -21.31
N ASN A 527 30.78 30.74 -21.34
CA ASN A 527 31.74 30.71 -22.46
C ASN A 527 31.32 29.73 -23.56
N ALA A 528 30.37 28.83 -23.29
CA ALA A 528 29.88 27.85 -24.25
C ALA A 528 29.10 28.53 -25.40
N SER A 529 29.86 28.81 -26.47
CA SER A 529 29.52 29.37 -27.79
C SER A 529 28.56 28.58 -28.69
#